data_AF-A0A7J4TUP0-F1
#
_entry.id   AF-A0A7J4TUP0-F1
#
_cell.length_a   1.000
_cell.length_b   1.000
_cell.length_c   1.000
_cell.angle_alpha   90.00
_cell.angle_beta   90.00
_cell.angle_gamma   90.00
#
_symmetry.space_group_name_H-M   'P 1'
#
loop_
_entity.id
_entity.type
_entity.pdbx_description
1 polymer ?
#
loop_
_entity_poly.entity_id
_entity_poly.type
_entity_poly.pdbx_seq_one_letter_code
_entity_poly.pdbx_strand_id
1 'polypeptide(L)' 'MDEKDLKILEVLKEHAKLSTYKIAKKTLIPVATVHNRIKKLEKEGIISQ' A
#
# COMPACT_ATOMS: atom_id res chain seq x y z
N MET A 1 -1.91 -14.03 2.02
CA MET A 1 -2.06 -12.58 2.24
C MET A 1 -1.98 -12.37 3.73
N ASP A 2 -0.93 -11.71 4.18
CA ASP A 2 -0.72 -11.38 5.59
C ASP A 2 -1.67 -10.25 6.01
N GLU A 3 -2.07 -10.22 7.28
CA GLU A 3 -2.92 -9.16 7.85
C GLU A 3 -2.35 -7.75 7.62
N LYS A 4 -1.01 -7.65 7.51
CA LYS A 4 -0.33 -6.38 7.22
C LYS A 4 -0.53 -5.92 5.78
N ASP A 5 -0.58 -6.84 4.81
CA ASP A 5 -0.85 -6.54 3.40
C ASP A 5 -2.31 -6.09 3.24
N LEU A 6 -3.25 -6.73 3.94
CA LEU A 6 -4.65 -6.28 4.03
C LEU A 6 -4.75 -4.86 4.59
N LYS A 7 -3.99 -4.55 5.65
CA LYS A 7 -3.96 -3.22 6.25
C LYS A 7 -3.34 -2.15 5.34
N ILE A 8 -2.32 -2.53 4.55
CA ILE A 8 -1.79 -1.67 3.48
C ILE A 8 -2.89 -1.38 2.46
N LEU A 9 -3.57 -2.42 1.98
CA LEU A 9 -4.64 -2.33 1.00
C LEU A 9 -5.82 -1.48 1.50
N GLU A 10 -6.25 -1.66 2.75
CA GLU A 10 -7.31 -0.84 3.36
C GLU A 10 -6.91 0.64 3.44
N VAL A 11 -5.73 0.94 4.00
CA VAL A 11 -5.25 2.33 4.13
C VAL A 11 -5.10 3.00 2.76
N LEU A 12 -4.70 2.22 1.76
CA LEU A 12 -4.52 2.71 0.40
C LEU A 12 -5.85 2.88 -0.33
N LYS A 13 -6.81 1.99 -0.11
CA LYS A 13 -8.16 2.07 -0.69
C LYS A 13 -8.98 3.20 -0.07
N GLU A 14 -8.87 3.39 1.24
CA GLU A 14 -9.56 4.44 1.99
C GLU A 14 -8.94 5.83 1.76
N HIS A 15 -7.64 5.85 1.44
CA HIS A 15 -6.94 7.08 1.12
C HIS A 15 -5.93 6.89 -0.02
N ALA A 16 -6.41 6.71 -1.25
CA ALA A 16 -5.55 6.65 -2.44
C ALA A 16 -4.64 7.88 -2.61
N LYS A 17 -4.97 9.00 -1.94
CA LYS A 17 -4.15 10.23 -1.86
C LYS A 17 -3.04 10.20 -0.80
N LEU A 18 -2.98 9.20 0.08
CA LEU A 18 -1.88 9.07 1.05
C LEU A 18 -0.65 8.54 0.31
N SER A 19 0.43 9.31 0.31
CA SER A 19 1.72 8.87 -0.20
C SER A 19 2.14 7.56 0.46
N THR A 20 2.73 6.66 -0.32
CA THR A 20 3.32 5.36 0.08
C THR A 20 4.11 5.42 1.40
N TYR A 21 4.74 6.56 1.67
CA TYR A 21 5.42 6.90 2.91
C TYR A 21 4.53 6.88 4.16
N LYS A 22 3.33 7.48 4.13
CA LYS A 22 2.40 7.47 5.27
C LYS A 22 1.85 6.07 5.53
N ILE A 23 1.65 5.28 4.49
CA ILE A 23 1.21 3.90 4.58
C ILE A 23 2.28 3.05 5.28
N ALA A 24 3.53 3.14 4.82
CA ALA A 24 4.69 2.52 5.45
C ALA A 24 4.81 2.87 6.94
N LYS A 25 4.60 4.15 7.28
CA LYS A 25 4.63 4.60 8.68
C LYS A 25 3.49 4.02 9.52
N LYS A 26 2.28 3.88 8.95
CA LYS A 26 1.11 3.27 9.62
C LYS A 26 1.22 1.76 9.77
N THR A 27 1.82 1.08 8.79
CA THR A 27 1.90 -0.38 8.74
C THR A 27 3.19 -0.93 9.32
N LEU A 28 4.12 -0.03 9.73
CA LEU A 28 5.47 -0.37 10.20
C LEU A 28 6.25 -1.20 9.19
N ILE A 29 5.94 -1.04 7.90
CA ILE A 29 6.59 -1.73 6.79
C ILE A 29 7.52 -0.73 6.10
N PRO A 30 8.73 -1.15 5.67
CA PRO A 30 9.61 -0.29 4.92
C PRO A 30 8.93 0.28 3.68
N VAL A 31 9.14 1.58 3.42
CA VAL A 31 8.61 2.27 2.23
C VAL A 31 9.01 1.53 0.96
N ALA A 32 10.22 0.98 0.89
CA ALA A 32 10.68 0.18 -0.24
C ALA A 32 9.78 -1.03 -0.52
N THR A 33 9.37 -1.77 0.52
CA THR A 33 8.50 -2.93 0.38
C THR A 33 7.07 -2.54 0.04
N VAL A 34 6.56 -1.47 0.66
CA VAL A 34 5.25 -0.91 0.33
C VAL A 34 5.23 -0.43 -1.12
N HIS A 35 6.25 0.28 -1.57
CA HIS A 35 6.35 0.79 -2.94
C HIS A 35 6.40 -0.36 -3.96
N ASN A 36 7.13 -1.44 -3.66
CA ASN A 36 7.19 -2.61 -4.53
C ASN A 36 5.84 -3.34 -4.61
N ARG A 37 5.12 -3.44 -3.47
CA ARG A 37 3.77 -4.03 -3.41
C ARG A 37 2.74 -3.18 -4.13
N ILE A 38 2.73 -1.86 -3.90
CA ILE A 38 1.83 -0.91 -4.57
C ILE A 38 2.04 -0.94 -6.08
N LYS A 39 3.30 -0.89 -6.53
CA LYS A 39 3.61 -0.96 -7.96
C LYS A 39 3.14 -2.26 -8.59
N LYS A 40 3.15 -3.37 -7.85
CA LYS A 40 2.60 -4.66 -8.30
C LYS A 40 1.08 -4.63 -8.39
N LEU A 41 0.43 -4.08 -7.38
CA LEU A 41 -1.02 -3.95 -7.29
C LEU A 41 -1.61 -2.95 -8.31
N GLU A 42 -0.90 -1.85 -8.61
CA GLU A 42 -1.23 -0.97 -9.74
C GLU A 42 -1.09 -1.70 -11.06
N LYS A 43 -0.04 -2.52 -11.22
CA LYS A 43 0.16 -3.32 -12.44
C LYS A 43 -0.92 -4.39 -12.61
N GLU A 44 -1.47 -4.90 -11.52
CA GLU A 44 -2.62 -5.80 -11.50
C GLU A 44 -3.97 -5.06 -11.61
N GLY A 45 -3.99 -3.72 -11.64
CA GLY A 45 -5.20 -2.92 -11.74
C GLY A 45 -6.06 -2.90 -10.46
N ILE A 46 -5.51 -3.36 -9.33
CA ILE A 46 -6.19 -3.39 -8.03
C ILE A 46 -6.21 -2.00 -7.38
N ILE A 47 -5.18 -1.20 -7.68
CA ILE A 47 -5.07 0.19 -7.25
C ILE A 47 -5.07 1.04 -8.52
N SER A 48 -5.89 2.09 -8.53
CA SER A 48 -5.85 3.13 -9.54
C SER A 48 -5.63 4.46 -8.82
N GLN A 49 -4.53 5.14 -9.13
CA GLN A 49 -4.20 6.47 -8.60
C GLN A 49 -5.15 7.56 -9.10
#